data_AF-A2Q279-F1
#
_entry.id   AF-A2Q279-F1
#
_cell.length_a   1.000
_cell.length_b   1.000
_cell.length_c   1.000
_cell.angle_alpha   90.00
_cell.angle_beta   90.00
_cell.angle_gamma   90.00
#
_symmetry.space_group_name_H-M   'P 1'
#
loop_
_entity.id
_entity.type
_entity.pdbx_description
1 polymer ?
#
loop_
_entity_poly.entity_id
_entity_poly.type
_entity_poly.pdbx_seq_one_letter_code
_entity_poly.pdbx_strand_id
1 'polypeptide(L)'
;MFVVASSICSDIPLLKPIKMKTFSSIQPPHNFHSTLFFSYTSIRTQLPSSTRVFFSQEKSDTDESLSVKLLPPTLLAAEKEEAKAVLTLFLKKRGLSNANAARTINKSDPFIDHLLSKL
;
A
#
# COMPACT_ATOMS: atom_id res chain seq x y z
N MET A 1 -43.87 24.32 -18.57
CA MET A 1 -45.32 24.14 -18.73
C MET A 1 -45.58 22.67 -19.03
N PHE A 2 -46.24 21.97 -18.09
CA PHE A 2 -46.98 20.68 -18.12
C PHE A 2 -46.60 19.61 -19.18
N VAL A 3 -46.04 18.44 -18.80
CA VAL A 3 -46.70 17.19 -18.31
C VAL A 3 -47.64 16.53 -19.32
N VAL A 4 -47.30 15.31 -19.77
CA VAL A 4 -48.14 14.08 -19.96
C VAL A 4 -47.14 12.91 -20.15
N ALA A 5 -46.83 12.01 -19.22
CA ALA A 5 -47.61 10.95 -18.55
C ALA A 5 -48.16 9.85 -19.51
N SER A 6 -47.49 8.70 -19.57
CA SER A 6 -48.01 7.37 -19.98
C SER A 6 -46.93 6.34 -19.58
N SER A 7 -46.97 5.70 -18.41
CA SER A 7 -47.83 4.57 -18.02
C SER A 7 -47.82 3.44 -19.04
N ILE A 8 -46.95 2.44 -18.86
CA ILE A 8 -47.33 1.04 -19.08
C ILE A 8 -46.62 0.19 -18.02
N CYS A 9 -47.45 -0.34 -17.12
CA CYS A 9 -47.19 -1.40 -16.18
C CYS A 9 -46.91 -2.70 -16.93
N SER A 10 -45.82 -3.40 -16.63
CA SER A 10 -45.63 -4.79 -17.05
C SER A 10 -44.89 -5.57 -15.95
N ASP A 11 -45.71 -6.30 -15.21
CA ASP A 11 -45.43 -7.63 -14.65
C ASP A 11 -44.17 -7.82 -13.81
N ILE A 12 -44.29 -7.44 -12.53
CA ILE A 12 -43.47 -8.02 -11.46
C ILE A 12 -44.09 -9.38 -11.10
N PRO A 13 -43.42 -10.52 -11.32
CA PRO A 13 -43.88 -11.76 -10.71
C PRO A 13 -43.78 -11.61 -9.18
N LEU A 14 -44.93 -11.74 -8.54
CA LEU A 14 -45.16 -11.75 -7.09
C LEU A 14 -44.25 -12.79 -6.42
N LEU A 15 -43.02 -12.39 -6.10
CA LEU A 15 -42.04 -13.23 -5.43
C LEU A 15 -42.56 -13.49 -4.01
N LYS A 16 -42.94 -14.74 -3.74
CA LYS A 16 -43.40 -15.20 -2.42
C LYS A 16 -42.36 -14.80 -1.36
N PRO A 17 -42.77 -14.30 -0.19
CA PRO A 17 -41.82 -13.89 0.84
C PRO A 17 -41.02 -15.09 1.31
N ILE A 18 -39.70 -15.06 1.09
CA ILE A 18 -38.76 -15.97 1.75
C ILE A 18 -38.86 -15.71 3.24
N LYS A 19 -39.30 -16.71 4.00
CA LYS A 19 -39.18 -16.72 5.46
C LYS A 19 -37.70 -16.72 5.83
N MET A 20 -37.15 -15.53 6.04
CA MET A 20 -35.83 -15.37 6.64
C MET A 20 -35.92 -15.75 8.13
N LYS A 21 -35.05 -16.66 8.57
CA LYS A 21 -34.90 -16.98 9.99
C LYS A 21 -34.15 -15.83 10.66
N THR A 22 -34.82 -15.17 11.60
CA THR A 22 -34.21 -14.17 12.49
C THR A 22 -33.13 -14.86 13.33
N PHE A 23 -31.87 -14.52 13.09
CA PHE A 23 -30.81 -14.85 14.04
C PHE A 23 -30.78 -13.74 15.08
N SER A 24 -30.95 -14.14 16.35
CA SER A 24 -30.90 -13.25 17.49
C SER A 24 -29.52 -12.59 17.61
N SER A 25 -29.55 -11.30 17.93
CA SER A 25 -28.42 -10.48 18.37
C SER A 25 -27.70 -11.16 19.52
N ILE A 26 -26.41 -11.43 19.34
CA ILE A 26 -25.51 -11.79 20.44
C ILE A 26 -24.59 -10.59 20.65
N GLN A 27 -24.98 -9.73 21.59
CA GLN A 27 -24.10 -8.71 22.15
C GLN A 27 -23.09 -9.42 23.07
N PRO A 28 -21.77 -9.28 22.87
CA PRO A 28 -20.82 -9.70 23.89
C PRO A 28 -20.78 -8.65 25.02
N PRO A 29 -20.72 -9.09 26.29
CA PRO A 29 -20.59 -8.18 27.41
C PRO A 29 -19.23 -7.47 27.39
N HIS A 30 -19.27 -6.22 27.83
CA HIS A 30 -18.13 -5.40 28.21
C HIS A 30 -17.14 -6.21 29.04
N ASN A 31 -15.88 -6.24 28.59
CA ASN A 31 -14.64 -6.26 29.38
C ASN A 31 -13.48 -6.73 28.50
N PHE A 32 -12.91 -5.82 27.70
CA PHE A 32 -11.54 -6.00 27.22
C PHE A 32 -10.62 -5.34 28.22
N HIS A 33 -10.14 -6.13 29.19
CA HIS A 33 -9.03 -5.73 30.02
C HIS A 33 -7.80 -5.63 29.12
N SER A 34 -7.43 -4.38 28.78
CA SER A 34 -6.27 -4.07 27.97
C SER A 34 -5.01 -4.31 28.80
N THR A 35 -4.50 -5.53 28.78
CA THR A 35 -3.12 -5.83 29.20
C THR A 35 -2.52 -6.88 28.28
N LEU A 36 -2.37 -6.53 27.00
CA LEU A 36 -1.31 -7.12 26.19
C LEU A 36 -0.05 -6.30 26.47
N PHE A 37 0.65 -6.69 27.54
CA PHE A 37 2.10 -6.55 27.59
C PHE A 37 2.63 -7.19 26.31
N PHE A 38 2.91 -6.36 25.30
CA PHE A 38 3.64 -6.78 24.13
C PHE A 38 5.10 -6.90 24.57
N SER A 39 5.39 -7.97 25.31
CA SER A 39 6.74 -8.44 25.52
C SER A 39 7.26 -8.78 24.14
N TYR A 40 8.00 -7.85 23.54
CA TYR A 40 8.76 -8.09 22.32
C TYR A 40 9.79 -9.16 22.70
N THR A 41 9.42 -10.43 22.60
CA THR A 41 10.42 -11.49 22.46
C THR A 41 11.08 -11.19 21.14
N SER A 42 12.16 -10.43 21.21
CA SER A 42 13.14 -10.29 20.15
C SER A 42 13.58 -11.71 19.80
N ILE A 43 12.92 -12.33 18.83
CA ILE A 43 13.41 -13.52 18.14
C ILE A 43 14.65 -13.03 17.40
N ARG A 44 15.78 -13.04 18.11
CA ARG A 44 17.10 -12.82 17.56
C ARG A 44 17.43 -14.08 16.75
N THR A 45 16.88 -14.15 15.54
CA THR A 45 17.33 -15.07 14.51
C THR A 45 18.77 -14.69 14.19
N GLN A 46 19.73 -15.44 14.75
CA GLN A 46 21.11 -15.39 14.29
C GLN A 46 21.15 -16.06 12.92
N LEU A 47 21.13 -15.25 11.87
CA LEU A 47 21.51 -15.70 10.53
C LEU A 47 23.03 -15.58 10.45
N PRO A 48 23.80 -16.66 10.23
CA PRO A 48 25.19 -16.52 9.81
C PRO A 48 25.17 -16.05 8.35
N SER A 49 24.96 -14.75 8.12
CA SER A 49 25.09 -14.17 6.79
C SER A 49 26.58 -13.99 6.48
N SER A 50 27.22 -15.05 6.00
CA SER A 50 28.50 -14.90 5.29
C SER A 50 28.18 -14.47 3.86
N THR A 51 28.05 -13.17 3.65
CA THR A 51 28.12 -12.58 2.31
C THR A 51 29.01 -11.34 2.43
N ARG A 52 30.32 -11.57 2.31
CA ARG A 52 31.30 -10.50 2.15
C ARG A 52 31.07 -9.87 0.79
N VAL A 53 30.45 -8.71 0.78
CA VAL A 53 30.45 -7.79 -0.37
C VAL A 53 31.67 -6.89 -0.19
N PHE A 54 32.66 -7.04 -1.07
CA PHE A 54 33.81 -6.15 -1.12
C PHE A 54 33.42 -4.92 -1.95
N PHE A 55 33.45 -3.73 -1.34
CA PHE A 55 33.41 -2.47 -2.08
C PHE A 55 34.85 -2.03 -2.34
N SER A 56 35.28 -2.03 -3.60
CA SER A 56 36.50 -1.32 -4.00
C SER A 56 36.16 0.15 -4.19
N GLN A 57 36.85 1.01 -3.45
CA GLN A 57 36.79 2.46 -3.60
C GLN A 57 37.88 2.89 -4.58
N GLU A 58 37.50 3.44 -5.71
CA GLU A 58 38.42 4.18 -6.58
C GLU A 58 38.11 5.68 -6.43
N LYS A 59 39.10 6.43 -5.93
CA LYS A 59 39.07 7.88 -5.88
C LYS A 59 39.81 8.38 -7.12
N SER A 60 39.13 9.08 -8.01
CA SER A 60 39.78 10.05 -8.89
C SER A 60 39.06 11.38 -8.76
N ASP A 61 39.89 12.35 -8.46
CA ASP A 61 39.60 13.76 -8.30
C ASP A 61 39.30 14.40 -9.66
N THR A 62 38.73 15.61 -9.61
CA THR A 62 38.62 16.60 -10.70
C THR A 62 37.34 16.59 -11.57
N ASP A 63 36.64 17.74 -11.49
CA ASP A 63 35.65 18.34 -12.40
C ASP A 63 34.14 18.09 -12.18
N GLU A 64 33.61 18.90 -11.26
CA GLU A 64 32.40 19.73 -11.38
C GLU A 64 31.59 19.65 -12.70
N SER A 65 30.99 18.50 -12.98
CA SER A 65 29.87 18.39 -13.90
C SER A 65 29.04 17.16 -13.53
N LEU A 66 28.07 17.35 -12.63
CA LEU A 66 26.94 16.44 -12.37
C LEU A 66 27.29 14.96 -12.60
N SER A 67 28.26 14.43 -11.84
CA SER A 67 28.49 13.01 -11.78
C SER A 67 27.32 12.40 -11.02
N VAL A 68 26.16 12.35 -11.71
CA VAL A 68 25.04 11.48 -11.39
C VAL A 68 25.68 10.12 -11.26
N LYS A 69 25.90 9.72 -10.01
CA LYS A 69 26.55 8.48 -9.66
C LYS A 69 25.70 7.40 -10.31
N LEU A 70 26.15 6.89 -11.46
CA LEU A 70 25.33 6.05 -12.31
C LEU A 70 25.17 4.72 -11.58
N LEU A 71 24.12 4.65 -10.75
CA LEU A 71 23.80 3.45 -10.01
C LEU A 71 23.51 2.33 -11.03
N PRO A 72 23.96 1.10 -10.76
CA PRO A 72 23.64 -0.03 -11.61
C PRO A 72 22.12 -0.09 -11.84
N PRO A 73 21.63 -0.42 -13.05
CA PRO A 73 20.20 -0.44 -13.36
C PRO A 73 19.38 -1.31 -12.39
N THR A 74 19.95 -2.41 -11.92
CA THR A 74 19.35 -3.30 -10.91
C THR A 74 19.16 -2.61 -9.57
N LEU A 75 20.12 -1.76 -9.17
CA LEU A 75 20.05 -1.00 -7.92
C LEU A 75 19.01 0.12 -8.05
N LEU A 76 18.98 0.83 -9.17
CA LEU A 76 17.93 1.82 -9.45
C LEU A 76 16.51 1.23 -9.44
N ALA A 77 16.35 0.01 -9.98
CA ALA A 77 15.07 -0.69 -9.94
C ALA A 77 14.67 -1.06 -8.51
N ALA A 78 15.62 -1.48 -7.67
CA ALA A 78 15.38 -1.80 -6.26
C ALA A 78 14.98 -0.55 -5.46
N GLU A 79 15.72 0.55 -5.61
CA GLU A 79 15.41 1.83 -4.93
C GLU A 79 14.01 2.35 -5.32
N LYS A 80 13.65 2.21 -6.60
CA LYS A 80 12.31 2.55 -7.09
C LYS A 80 11.22 1.69 -6.46
N GLU A 81 11.46 0.39 -6.31
CA GLU A 81 10.52 -0.54 -5.66
C GLU A 81 10.35 -0.23 -4.18
N GLU A 82 11.44 0.05 -3.47
CA GLU A 82 11.41 0.46 -2.07
C GLU A 82 10.61 1.75 -1.88
N ALA A 83 10.88 2.78 -2.69
CA ALA A 83 10.15 4.05 -2.63
C ALA A 83 8.63 3.84 -2.85
N LYS A 84 8.26 2.98 -3.80
CA LYS A 84 6.86 2.60 -4.03
C LYS A 84 6.26 1.85 -2.85
N ALA A 85 6.99 0.91 -2.26
CA ALA A 85 6.53 0.13 -1.10
C ALA A 85 6.28 1.04 0.11
N VAL A 86 7.20 1.98 0.38
CA VAL A 86 7.07 2.98 1.45
C VAL A 86 5.86 3.87 1.22
N LEU A 87 5.68 4.41 0.01
CA LEU A 87 4.53 5.25 -0.32
C LEU A 87 3.22 4.46 -0.20
N THR A 88 3.18 3.23 -0.69
CA THR A 88 2.02 2.33 -0.57
C THR A 88 1.64 2.14 0.90
N LEU A 89 2.63 1.82 1.73
CA LEU A 89 2.43 1.61 3.17
C LEU A 89 1.91 2.88 3.84
N PHE A 90 2.46 4.04 3.50
CA PHE A 90 2.02 5.33 4.02
C PHE A 90 0.55 5.61 3.67
N LEU A 91 0.17 5.44 2.40
CA LEU A 91 -1.21 5.68 1.95
C LEU A 91 -2.20 4.73 2.62
N LYS A 92 -1.85 3.45 2.74
CA LYS A 92 -2.68 2.47 3.45
C LYS A 92 -2.83 2.80 4.93
N LYS A 93 -1.75 3.23 5.60
CA LYS A 93 -1.80 3.70 6.99
C LYS A 93 -2.66 4.96 7.15
N ARG A 94 -2.77 5.79 6.12
CA ARG A 94 -3.67 6.95 6.07
C ARG A 94 -5.14 6.59 5.81
N GLY A 95 -5.45 5.31 5.64
CA GLY A 95 -6.82 4.83 5.40
C GLY A 95 -7.29 4.95 3.95
N LEU A 96 -6.38 5.13 2.98
CA LEU A 96 -6.78 5.04 1.57
C LEU A 96 -7.18 3.61 1.23
N SER A 97 -8.26 3.48 0.45
CA SER A 97 -8.65 2.20 -0.15
C SER A 97 -7.54 1.70 -1.08
N ASN A 98 -7.44 0.38 -1.24
CA ASN A 98 -6.40 -0.24 -2.07
C ASN A 98 -6.41 0.29 -3.52
N ALA A 99 -7.60 0.50 -4.10
CA ALA A 99 -7.75 1.03 -5.46
C ALA A 99 -7.23 2.48 -5.58
N ASN A 100 -7.51 3.33 -4.59
CA ASN A 100 -7.04 4.71 -4.58
C ASN A 100 -5.53 4.79 -4.31
N ALA A 101 -5.02 3.95 -3.41
CA ALA A 101 -3.58 3.86 -3.17
C ALA A 101 -2.84 3.44 -4.45
N ALA A 102 -3.29 2.40 -5.15
CA ALA A 102 -2.73 1.95 -6.41
C ALA A 102 -2.74 3.05 -7.48
N ARG A 103 -3.85 3.79 -7.62
CA ARG A 103 -3.94 4.93 -8.54
C ARG A 103 -2.93 6.03 -8.20
N THR A 104 -2.74 6.33 -6.91
CA THR A 104 -1.78 7.34 -6.46
C THR A 104 -0.34 6.91 -6.75
N ILE A 105 0.01 5.65 -6.51
CA ILE A 105 1.34 5.10 -6.79
C ILE A 105 1.68 5.19 -8.28
N ASN A 106 0.74 4.82 -9.15
CA ASN A 106 0.95 4.91 -10.60
C ASN A 106 1.16 6.36 -11.08
N LYS A 107 0.60 7.34 -10.37
CA LYS A 107 0.80 8.76 -10.67
C LYS A 107 2.09 9.34 -10.06
N SER A 108 2.67 8.67 -9.06
CA SER A 108 3.87 9.15 -8.38
C SER A 108 5.17 8.78 -9.08
N ASP A 109 5.14 8.02 -10.18
CA ASP A 109 6.34 7.62 -10.91
C ASP A 109 7.30 8.79 -11.24
N PRO A 110 6.84 9.94 -11.78
CA PRO A 110 7.74 11.08 -12.04
C PRO A 110 8.34 11.70 -10.77
N PHE A 111 7.61 11.66 -9.65
CA PHE A 111 8.11 12.16 -8.37
C PHE A 111 9.20 11.24 -7.82
N ILE A 112 9.02 9.92 -7.96
CA ILE A 112 10.02 8.94 -7.55
C ILE A 112 11.28 9.08 -8.43
N ASP A 113 11.12 9.23 -9.74
CA ASP A 113 12.27 9.43 -10.64
C ASP A 113 13.05 10.72 -10.30
N HIS A 114 12.35 11.79 -9.91
CA HIS A 114 12.98 13.02 -9.40
C HIS A 114 13.71 12.82 -8.07
N LEU A 115 13.17 11.99 -7.18
CA LEU A 115 13.84 11.63 -5.93
C LEU A 115 15.14 10.86 -6.22
N LEU A 116 15.09 9.89 -7.14
CA LEU A 116 16.25 9.09 -7.54
C LEU A 116 17.32 9.94 -8.24
N SER A 117 16.93 10.96 -9.00
CA SER A 117 17.88 11.88 -9.65
C SER A 117 18.68 12.74 -8.66
N LYS A 118 18.29 12.81 -7.39
CA LYS A 118 18.95 13.60 -6.35
C LYS A 118 19.79 12.77 -5.38
N LEU A 119 19.83 11.45 -5.57
CA LEU A 119 20.65 10.50 -4.81
C LEU A 119 22.06 10.39 -5.43
#